data_AF-A0A0H5D1H9-F1
#
_entry.id   AF-A0A0H5D1H9-F1
#
_cell.length_a   1.000
_cell.length_b   1.000
_cell.length_c   1.000
_cell.angle_alpha   90.00
_cell.angle_beta   90.00
_cell.angle_gamma   90.00
#
_symmetry.space_group_name_H-M   'P 1'
#
loop_
_entity.id
_entity.type
_entity.pdbx_description
1 polymer ?
#
loop_
_entity_poly.entity_id
_entity_poly.type
_entity_poly.pdbx_seq_one_letter_code
_entity_poly.pdbx_strand_id
1 'polypeptide(L)' 'MTYAPDRLWEEVAYVAYYLHWTFDSILDLEHPVRDRLITEIGRIHSRLDE' A
#
# COMPACT_ATOMS: atom_id res chain seq x y z
N MET A 1 -14.37 -4.87 -13.42
CA MET A 1 -14.52 -5.20 -11.98
C MET A 1 -14.25 -3.94 -11.22
N THR A 2 -15.28 -3.32 -10.65
CA THR A 2 -15.15 -2.09 -9.86
C THR A 2 -14.28 -2.42 -8.65
N TYR A 3 -13.15 -1.72 -8.50
CA TYR A 3 -12.34 -1.83 -7.30
C TYR A 3 -13.26 -1.50 -6.11
N ALA A 4 -13.42 -2.45 -5.18
CA ALA A 4 -14.23 -2.19 -4.00
C ALA A 4 -13.57 -1.03 -3.24
N PRO A 5 -14.31 0.05 -2.93
CA PRO A 5 -13.74 1.23 -2.28
C PRO A 5 -13.04 0.88 -0.96
N ASP A 6 -13.51 -0.16 -0.28
CA ASP A 6 -12.88 -0.68 0.95
C ASP A 6 -11.47 -1.21 0.71
N ARG A 7 -11.23 -1.93 -0.39
CA ARG A 7 -9.89 -2.45 -0.72
C ARG A 7 -8.91 -1.33 -1.03
N LEU A 8 -9.33 -0.32 -1.79
CA LEU A 8 -8.47 0.84 -2.07
C LEU A 8 -8.11 1.57 -0.77
N TRP A 9 -9.07 1.71 0.14
CA TRP A 9 -8.84 2.32 1.44
C TRP A 9 -7.80 1.56 2.27
N GLU A 10 -7.91 0.23 2.34
CA GLU A 10 -6.95 -0.63 3.04
C GLU A 10 -5.53 -0.49 2.44
N GLU A 11 -5.41 -0.54 1.11
CA GLU A 11 -4.13 -0.40 0.40
C GLU A 11 -3.46 0.94 0.70
N VAL A 12 -4.22 2.04 0.63
CA VAL A 12 -3.70 3.39 0.89
C VAL A 12 -3.32 3.55 2.36
N ALA A 13 -4.15 3.08 3.29
CA ALA A 13 -3.86 3.15 4.73
C ALA A 13 -2.61 2.35 5.10
N TYR A 14 -2.43 1.16 4.52
CA TYR A 14 -1.25 0.33 4.73
C TYR A 14 0.02 1.05 4.26
N VAL A 15 0.03 1.57 3.04
CA VAL A 15 1.19 2.30 2.50
C VAL A 15 1.47 3.57 3.30
N ALA A 16 0.44 4.33 3.67
CA ALA A 16 0.59 5.55 4.48
C ALA A 16 1.16 5.25 5.87
N TYR A 17 0.76 4.15 6.49
CA TYR A 17 1.26 3.74 7.80
C TYR A 17 2.77 3.43 7.77
N TYR A 18 3.25 2.71 6.75
CA TYR A 18 4.65 2.29 6.67
C TYR A 18 5.59 3.33 6.05
N LEU A 19 5.13 4.12 5.07
CA LEU A 19 5.96 5.10 4.36
C LEU A 19 5.76 6.53 4.86
N HIS A 20 4.74 6.78 5.69
CA HIS A 20 4.35 8.10 6.19
C HIS A 20 4.07 9.13 5.08
N TRP A 21 3.70 8.64 3.89
CA TRP A 21 3.27 9.47 2.77
C TRP A 21 1.82 9.91 2.95
N THR A 22 1.47 11.04 2.34
CA THR A 22 0.08 11.52 2.34
C THR A 22 -0.80 10.62 1.47
N PHE A 23 -2.10 10.54 1.80
CA PHE A 23 -3.06 9.76 1.02
C PHE A 23 -3.12 10.21 -0.44
N ASP A 24 -3.04 11.52 -0.68
CA ASP A 24 -3.04 12.11 -2.02
C ASP A 24 -1.88 11.58 -2.87
N SER A 25 -0.66 11.56 -2.31
CA SER A 25 0.52 11.03 -2.99
C SER A 25 0.41 9.53 -3.31
N ILE A 26 -0.34 8.76 -2.52
CA ILE A 26 -0.53 7.32 -2.74
C ILE A 26 -1.65 7.05 -3.75
N LEU A 27 -2.69 7.89 -3.75
CA LEU A 27 -3.80 7.82 -4.70
C LEU A 27 -3.36 8.19 -6.12
N ASP A 28 -2.32 9.02 -6.26
CA ASP A 28 -1.72 9.38 -7.56
C ASP A 28 -0.85 8.24 -8.16
N LEU A 29 -0.51 7.21 -7.36
CA LEU A 29 0.25 6.07 -7.85
C LEU A 29 -0.61 5.18 -8.76
N GLU A 30 -0.01 4.73 -9.87
CA GLU A 30 -0.59 3.69 -10.69
C GLU A 30 -0.84 2.43 -9.83
N HIS A 31 -2.00 1.79 -10.01
CA HIS A 31 -2.37 0.53 -9.33
C HIS A 31 -1.22 -0.51 -9.25
N PRO A 32 -0.50 -0.84 -10.34
CA PRO A 32 0.59 -1.83 -10.27
C PRO A 32 1.77 -1.39 -9.40
N VAL A 33 2.02 -0.08 -9.28
CA VAL A 33 3.08 0.45 -8.41
C VAL A 33 2.68 0.27 -6.94
N ARG A 34 1.42 0.59 -6.60
CA ARG A 34 0.89 0.40 -5.25
C ARG A 34 0.88 -1.07 -4.82
N ASP A 35 0.45 -1.98 -5.70
CA ASP A 35 0.48 -3.42 -5.45
C ASP A 35 1.91 -3.93 -5.14
N ARG A 36 2.90 -3.42 -5.90
CA ARG A 36 4.31 -3.75 -5.67
C ARG A 36 4.81 -3.22 -4.33
N LEU A 37 4.46 -1.99 -3.96
CA LEU A 37 4.85 -1.41 -2.67
C LEU A 37 4.32 -2.25 -1.50
N ILE A 38 3.04 -2.63 -1.54
CA ILE A 38 2.42 -3.46 -0.50
C ILE A 38 3.16 -4.78 -0.36
N THR A 39 3.49 -5.43 -1.48
CA THR A 39 4.23 -6.70 -1.49
C THR A 39 5.61 -6.57 -0.87
N GLU A 40 6.36 -5.52 -1.22
CA GLU A 40 7.73 -5.32 -0.74
C GLU A 40 7.76 -4.92 0.75
N ILE A 41 6.84 -4.07 1.20
CA ILE A 41 6.70 -3.70 2.62
C ILE A 41 6.43 -4.97 3.45
N GLY A 42 5.50 -5.83 3.00
CA GLY A 42 5.22 -7.10 3.66
C GLY A 42 6.45 -8.03 3.75
N ARG A 43 7.23 -8.12 2.67
CA ARG A 43 8.49 -8.90 2.65
C ARG A 43 9.56 -8.34 3.57
N ILE A 44 9.65 -7.02 3.74
CA ILE A 44 10.61 -6.40 4.67
C ILE A 44 10.20 -6.72 6.10
N HIS A 45 8.93 -6.53 6.43
CA HIS A 45 8.45 -6.75 7.80
C HIS A 45 8.54 -8.22 8.22
N SER A 46 8.15 -9.14 7.34
CA SER A 46 8.27 -10.58 7.61
C SER A 46 9.71 -11.05 7.85
N ARG A 47 10.73 -10.33 7.36
CA ARG A 47 12.15 -10.62 7.61
C ARG A 47 12.68 -9.98 8.90
N LEU A 48 11.99 -8.98 9.45
CA LEU A 48 12.34 -8.33 10.71
C LEU A 48 11.76 -9.06 11.92
N ASP A 49 10.63 -9.74 11.72
CA ASP A 49 9.93 -10.51 12.76
C ASP A 49 10.48 -11.95 12.93
N GLU A 50 11.44 -12.37 12.09
CA GLU A 50 12.21 -13.63 12.19
C GLU A 50 13.54 -13.40 12.92
#